data_AF-A0A357L684-F1
#
_entry.id   AF-A0A357L684-F1
#
_cell.length_a   1.000
_cell.length_b   1.000
_cell.length_c   1.000
_cell.angle_alpha   90.00
_cell.angle_beta   90.00
_cell.angle_gamma   90.00
#
_symmetry.space_group_name_H-M   'P 1'
#
loop_
_entity.id
_entity.type
_entity.pdbx_description
1 polymer ?
#
loop_
_entity_poly.entity_id
_entity_poly.type
_entity_poly.pdbx_seq_one_letter_code
_entity_poly.pdbx_strand_id
1 'polypeptide(L)'
;LRKSGGKTLAIVAVKMGVLPAACFAALLLAGVDDPAYRGALALFTVVPTAVGAYVIASQHGRYIDETASAIAATTLLSLATISAVLAIFA
;
A
#
# COMPACT_ATOMS: atom_id res chain seq x y z
N LEU A 1 3.53 -9.55 21.48
CA LEU A 1 2.74 -9.75 20.23
C LEU A 1 1.49 -8.86 20.13
N ARG A 2 0.63 -8.76 21.16
CA ARG A 2 -0.68 -8.06 21.07
C ARG A 2 -0.65 -6.51 20.99
N LYS A 3 0.42 -5.85 21.47
CA LYS A 3 0.53 -4.36 21.48
C LYS A 3 1.04 -3.75 20.16
N SER A 4 1.74 -4.53 19.33
CA SER A 4 2.33 -4.07 18.06
C SER A 4 1.36 -4.29 16.88
N GLY A 5 0.64 -5.41 16.87
CA GLY A 5 -0.26 -5.79 15.76
C GLY A 5 -1.33 -4.75 15.41
N GLY A 6 -1.85 -3.99 16.38
CA GLY A 6 -2.83 -2.93 16.12
C GLY A 6 -2.27 -1.77 15.29
N LYS A 7 -1.01 -1.39 15.51
CA LYS A 7 -0.34 -0.33 14.74
C LYS A 7 0.00 -0.81 13.34
N THR A 8 0.48 -2.05 13.22
CA THR A 8 0.77 -2.70 11.94
C THR A 8 -0.48 -2.77 11.08
N LEU A 9 -1.61 -3.21 11.66
CA LEU A 9 -2.88 -3.29 10.96
C LEU A 9 -3.36 -1.92 10.49
N ALA A 10 -3.19 -0.88 11.32
CA ALA A 10 -3.51 0.50 10.93
C ALA A 10 -2.65 0.98 9.75
N ILE A 11 -1.34 0.73 9.76
CA ILE A 11 -0.44 1.07 8.64
C ILE A 11 -0.89 0.36 7.35
N VAL A 12 -1.20 -0.94 7.44
CA VAL A 12 -1.69 -1.72 6.30
C VAL A 12 -3.02 -1.17 5.79
N ALA A 13 -3.98 -0.89 6.68
CA ALA A 13 -5.30 -0.37 6.31
C ALA A 13 -5.21 1.01 5.64
N VAL A 14 -4.36 1.90 6.15
CA VAL A 14 -4.12 3.22 5.54
C VAL A 14 -3.50 3.06 4.15
N LYS A 15 -2.45 2.24 4.00
CA LYS A 15 -1.81 1.97 2.70
C LYS A 15 -2.78 1.35 1.69
N MET A 16 -3.59 0.38 2.11
CA MET A 16 -4.43 -0.41 1.21
C MET A 16 -5.82 0.19 0.96
N GLY A 17 -6.27 1.13 1.79
CA GLY A 17 -7.54 1.84 1.61
C GLY A 17 -7.38 3.30 1.22
N VAL A 18 -6.63 4.07 2.01
CA VAL A 18 -6.55 5.53 1.84
C VAL A 18 -5.76 5.91 0.60
N LEU A 19 -4.60 5.27 0.36
CA LEU A 19 -3.79 5.55 -0.84
C LEU A 19 -4.53 5.30 -2.16
N PRO A 20 -5.12 4.10 -2.42
CA PRO A 20 -5.87 3.88 -3.65
C PRO A 20 -7.04 4.85 -3.79
N ALA A 21 -7.82 5.07 -2.72
CA ALA A 21 -8.93 6.02 -2.77
C ALA A 21 -8.48 7.43 -3.14
N ALA A 22 -7.39 7.92 -2.54
CA ALA A 22 -6.83 9.24 -2.84
C ALA A 22 -6.30 9.32 -4.28
N CYS A 23 -5.63 8.29 -4.78
CA CYS A 23 -5.11 8.25 -6.15
C CYS A 23 -6.24 8.22 -7.19
N PHE A 24 -7.30 7.43 -6.97
CA PHE A 24 -8.46 7.42 -7.87
C PHE A 24 -9.24 8.74 -7.81
N ALA A 25 -9.39 9.34 -6.63
CA ALA A 25 -9.97 10.67 -6.50
C ALA A 25 -9.14 11.73 -7.26
N ALA A 26 -7.80 11.64 -7.21
CA ALA A 26 -6.92 12.54 -7.96
C ALA A 26 -7.09 12.39 -9.48
N LEU A 27 -7.25 11.16 -10.01
CA LEU A 27 -7.55 10.96 -11.43
C LEU A 27 -8.88 11.60 -11.83
N LEU A 28 -9.93 11.42 -11.00
CA LEU A 28 -11.24 12.02 -11.23
C LEU A 28 -11.17 13.54 -11.24
N LEU A 29 -10.46 14.13 -10.27
CA LEU A 29 -10.28 15.59 -10.19
C LEU A 29 -9.44 16.15 -11.35
N ALA A 30 -8.49 15.37 -11.87
CA ALA A 30 -7.68 15.74 -13.02
C ALA A 30 -8.39 15.51 -14.37
N GLY A 31 -9.58 14.89 -14.38
CA GLY A 31 -10.33 14.57 -15.60
C GLY A 31 -9.66 13.49 -16.46
N VAL A 32 -8.81 12.64 -15.88
CA VAL A 32 -8.11 11.57 -16.60
C VAL A 32 -8.95 10.29 -16.53
N ASP A 33 -9.60 9.96 -17.65
CA ASP A 33 -10.52 8.82 -17.75
C ASP A 33 -9.99 7.68 -18.62
N ASP A 34 -8.79 7.82 -19.17
CA ASP A 34 -8.16 6.82 -20.03
C ASP A 34 -7.91 5.51 -19.25
N PRO A 35 -8.44 4.37 -19.74
CA PRO A 35 -8.31 3.06 -19.09
C PRO A 35 -6.86 2.63 -18.82
N ALA A 36 -5.90 2.99 -19.67
CA ALA A 36 -4.50 2.63 -19.51
C ALA A 36 -3.90 3.23 -18.23
N TYR A 37 -4.22 4.50 -17.94
CA TYR A 37 -3.77 5.17 -16.73
C TYR A 37 -4.45 4.63 -15.48
N ARG A 38 -5.73 4.25 -15.57
CA ARG A 38 -6.46 3.66 -14.43
C ARG A 38 -5.93 2.29 -14.05
N GLY A 39 -5.63 1.44 -15.03
CA GLY A 39 -5.01 0.13 -14.80
C GLY A 39 -3.61 0.25 -14.19
N ALA A 40 -2.77 1.14 -14.73
CA ALA A 40 -1.45 1.41 -14.18
C ALA A 40 -1.53 1.93 -12.73
N LEU A 41 -2.42 2.88 -12.46
CA LEU A 41 -2.64 3.43 -11.12
C LEU A 41 -3.11 2.34 -10.15
N ALA A 42 -4.08 1.51 -10.57
CA ALA A 42 -4.58 0.40 -9.77
C ALA A 42 -3.42 -0.51 -9.32
N LEU A 43 -2.53 -0.87 -10.25
CA LEU A 43 -1.34 -1.67 -9.95
C LEU A 43 -0.42 -0.98 -8.95
N PHE A 44 -0.04 0.29 -9.17
CA PHE A 44 0.86 1.02 -8.28
C PHE A 44 0.33 1.16 -6.84
N THR A 45 -0.99 1.28 -6.68
CA THR A 45 -1.59 1.49 -5.35
C THR A 45 -1.56 0.22 -4.48
N VAL A 46 -1.62 -0.96 -5.10
CA VAL A 46 -1.65 -2.25 -4.39
C VAL A 46 -0.28 -2.91 -4.16
N VAL A 47 0.80 -2.30 -4.65
CA VAL A 47 2.19 -2.76 -4.40
C VAL A 47 2.52 -2.75 -2.91
N PRO A 48 3.30 -3.71 -2.40
CA PRO A 48 3.70 -3.77 -0.99
C PRO A 48 4.54 -2.57 -0.55
N THR A 49 4.64 -2.39 0.76
CA THR A 49 5.46 -1.30 1.33
C THR A 49 6.94 -1.58 1.11
N ALA A 50 7.67 -0.62 0.53
CA ALA A 50 9.07 -0.79 0.20
C ALA A 50 9.99 -0.74 1.44
N VAL A 51 11.15 -1.40 1.33
CA VAL A 51 12.20 -1.45 2.38
C VAL A 51 12.71 -0.06 2.76
N GLY A 52 12.61 0.94 1.87
CA GLY A 52 12.97 2.33 2.18
C GLY A 52 12.24 2.88 3.41
N ALA A 53 11.01 2.45 3.69
CA ALA A 53 10.28 2.85 4.90
C ALA A 53 11.00 2.38 6.18
N TYR A 54 11.61 1.19 6.16
CA TYR A 54 12.40 0.68 7.28
C TYR A 54 13.67 1.51 7.51
N VAL A 55 14.33 1.94 6.43
CA VAL A 55 15.52 2.81 6.53
C VAL A 55 15.17 4.15 7.18
N ILE A 56 14.04 4.76 6.81
CA ILE A 56 13.60 6.01 7.44
C ILE A 56 13.24 5.79 8.91
N ALA A 57 12.52 4.71 9.24
CA ALA A 57 12.17 4.38 10.62
C ALA A 57 13.42 4.12 11.49
N SER A 58 14.42 3.44 10.94
CA SER A 58 15.68 3.16 11.65
C SER A 58 16.51 4.41 11.90
N GLN A 59 16.55 5.35 10.95
CA GLN A 59 17.19 6.66 11.12
C GLN A 59 16.58 7.48 12.27
N HIS A 60 15.26 7.35 12.51
CA HIS A 60 14.56 8.05 13.59
C HIS A 60 14.52 7.25 14.90
N GLY A 61 15.07 6.02 14.93
CA GLY A 61 15.10 5.16 16.12
C GLY A 61 13.71 4.77 16.63
N ARG A 62 12.66 4.86 15.80
CA ARG A 62 11.27 4.70 16.24
C ARG A 62 10.46 3.87 15.24
N TYR A 63 9.55 3.04 15.74
CA TYR A 63 8.66 2.19 14.95
C TYR A 63 9.37 1.18 14.04
N ILE A 64 10.59 0.75 14.38
CA ILE A 64 11.41 -0.18 13.59
C ILE A 64 10.70 -1.53 13.47
N ASP A 65 10.29 -2.12 14.60
CA ASP A 65 9.61 -3.41 14.64
C ASP A 65 8.24 -3.36 13.96
N GLU A 66 7.48 -2.29 14.22
CA GLU A 66 6.18 -2.07 13.55
C GLU A 66 6.35 -1.97 12.03
N THR A 67 7.35 -1.22 11.56
CA THR A 67 7.61 -1.04 10.12
C THR A 67 8.03 -2.35 9.46
N ALA A 68 8.92 -3.12 10.09
CA ALA A 68 9.32 -4.43 9.59
C ALA A 68 8.13 -5.40 9.48
N SER A 69 7.28 -5.43 10.51
CA SER A 69 6.06 -6.26 10.51
C SER A 69 5.05 -5.81 9.44
N ALA A 70 4.93 -4.50 9.19
CA ALA A 70 4.03 -3.95 8.18
C ALA A 70 4.52 -4.28 6.77
N ILE A 71 5.83 -4.22 6.52
CA ILE A 71 6.42 -4.65 5.25
C ILE A 71 6.06 -6.11 5.00
N ALA A 72 6.37 -7.01 5.93
CA ALA A 72 6.07 -8.44 5.78
C ALA A 72 4.56 -8.70 5.55
N ALA A 73 3.69 -8.07 6.34
CA ALA A 73 2.24 -8.21 6.21
C ALA A 73 1.73 -7.70 4.84
N THR A 74 2.19 -6.53 4.40
CA THR A 74 1.80 -5.98 3.09
C THR A 74 2.36 -6.79 1.92
N THR A 75 3.54 -7.39 2.06
CA THR A 75 4.09 -8.32 1.05
C THR A 75 3.19 -9.53 0.88
N LEU A 76 2.78 -10.18 1.98
CA LEU A 76 1.87 -11.33 1.90
C LEU A 76 0.50 -10.92 1.31
N LEU A 77 -0.05 -9.79 1.76
CA LEU A 77 -1.32 -9.28 1.25
C LEU A 77 -1.23 -8.92 -0.25
N SER A 78 -0.07 -8.42 -0.71
CA SER A 78 0.13 -8.01 -2.09
C SER A 78 0.00 -9.15 -3.10
N LEU A 79 0.30 -10.38 -2.70
CA LEU A 79 0.12 -11.55 -3.55
C LEU A 79 -1.34 -11.69 -3.98
N ALA A 80 -2.27 -11.44 -3.07
CA ALA A 80 -3.70 -11.50 -3.37
C ALA A 80 -4.18 -10.25 -4.11
N THR A 81 -3.77 -9.05 -3.67
CA THR A 81 -4.28 -7.80 -4.23
C THR A 81 -3.75 -7.52 -5.63
N ILE A 82 -2.46 -7.77 -5.91
CA ILE A 82 -1.89 -7.62 -7.25
C ILE A 82 -2.57 -8.59 -8.22
N SER A 83 -2.74 -9.86 -7.82
CA SER A 83 -3.43 -10.86 -8.63
C SER A 83 -4.88 -10.45 -8.94
N ALA A 84 -5.61 -9.95 -7.95
CA ALA A 84 -6.97 -9.46 -8.14
C ALA A 84 -7.02 -8.24 -9.08
N VAL A 85 -6.11 -7.28 -8.93
CA VAL A 85 -6.04 -6.11 -9.81
C VAL A 85 -5.73 -6.53 -11.24
N LEU A 86 -4.75 -7.43 -11.45
CA LEU A 86 -4.46 -7.94 -12.78
C LEU A 86 -5.67 -8.67 -13.38
N ALA A 87 -6.39 -9.48 -12.61
CA ALA A 87 -7.58 -10.17 -13.12
C ALA A 87 -8.74 -9.23 -13.51
N ILE A 88 -8.79 -8.02 -12.97
CA ILE A 88 -9.85 -7.02 -13.25
C ILE A 88 -9.44 -6.08 -14.38
N PHE A 89 -8.15 -5.73 -14.47
CA PHE A 89 -7.63 -4.67 -15.36
C PHE A 89 -6.76 -5.17 -16.52
N ALA A 90 -6.34 -6.44 -16.54
CA ALA A 90 -5.63 -7.09 -17.65
C ALA A 90 -6.55 -8.02 -18.43
#